data_AF-A0A9Q9HN13-F1
#
_entry.id   AF-A0A9Q9HN13-F1
#
_cell.length_a   1.000
_cell.length_b   1.000
_cell.length_c   1.000
_cell.angle_alpha   90.00
_cell.angle_beta   90.00
_cell.angle_gamma   90.00
#
_symmetry.space_group_name_H-M   'P 1'
#
loop_
_entity.id
_entity.type
_entity.pdbx_description
1 polymer ?
#
loop_
_entity_poly.entity_id
_entity_poly.type
_entity_poly.pdbx_seq_one_letter_code
_entity_poly.pdbx_strand_id
1 'polypeptide(L)'
;MNFQNMNKALNRSRKAVLTLGVVSAGLVGAVVMLSAKLYSQSNQVVLVPTTVSDGMVARGTVDKGYVEALALDAVYAMYNSSPRTLHYGRGVLERLSGPAERAGILDTYDRIAKDITERKISTVFFPRKIEHNFATYEVVVEGDLATYLETTQVTREDRRILIRFKPQAGSVRLAAIGKISAEE
;
A
#
# COMPACT_ATOMS: atom_id res chain seq x y z
N MET A 1 38.81 18.50 61.62
CA MET A 1 38.18 18.07 60.36
C MET A 1 37.39 16.80 60.64
N ASN A 2 36.06 16.85 60.52
CA ASN A 2 35.19 15.86 61.16
C ASN A 2 34.99 14.61 60.26
N PHE A 3 35.93 13.66 60.35
CA PHE A 3 35.98 12.43 59.50
C PHE A 3 34.67 11.60 59.53
N GLN A 4 33.89 11.70 60.62
CA GLN A 4 32.60 11.03 60.73
C GLN A 4 31.52 11.60 59.79
N ASN A 5 31.53 12.91 59.54
CA ASN A 5 30.59 13.55 58.61
C ASN A 5 30.96 13.24 57.16
N MET A 6 32.26 13.12 56.88
CA MET A 6 32.79 12.75 55.56
C MET A 6 32.44 11.31 55.18
N ASN A 7 32.54 10.36 56.12
CA ASN A 7 32.14 8.96 55.89
C ASN A 7 30.62 8.79 55.70
N LYS A 8 29.78 9.55 56.42
CA LYS A 8 28.32 9.55 56.20
C LYS A 8 27.94 10.12 54.83
N ALA A 9 28.61 11.19 54.39
CA ALA A 9 28.40 11.78 53.07
C ALA A 9 28.83 10.83 51.93
N LEU A 10 29.98 10.18 52.08
CA LEU A 10 30.48 9.17 51.12
C LEU A 10 29.56 7.96 51.02
N ASN A 11 29.04 7.45 52.14
CA ASN A 11 28.10 6.32 52.13
C ASN A 11 26.73 6.69 51.55
N ARG A 12 26.25 7.94 51.72
CA ARG A 12 25.05 8.43 51.04
C ARG A 12 25.26 8.58 49.55
N SER A 13 26.41 9.12 49.12
CA SER A 13 26.76 9.24 47.70
C SER A 13 26.88 7.86 47.02
N ARG A 14 27.54 6.88 47.66
CA ARG A 14 27.62 5.51 47.15
C ARG A 14 26.23 4.85 47.01
N LYS A 15 25.35 5.04 48.00
CA LYS A 15 23.96 4.55 47.91
C LYS A 15 23.19 5.24 46.79
N ALA A 16 23.37 6.54 46.60
CA ALA A 16 22.72 7.30 45.52
C ALA A 16 23.18 6.83 44.13
N VAL A 17 24.48 6.58 43.95
CA VAL A 17 25.05 6.06 42.70
C VAL A 17 24.56 4.63 42.42
N LEU A 18 24.47 3.78 43.45
CA LEU A 18 23.91 2.44 43.31
C LEU A 18 22.43 2.48 42.92
N THR A 19 21.63 3.35 43.56
CA THR A 19 20.21 3.50 43.20
C THR A 19 20.03 4.03 41.78
N LEU A 20 20.87 4.98 41.34
CA LEU A 20 20.88 5.47 39.96
C LEU A 20 21.25 4.36 38.98
N GLY A 21 22.26 3.56 39.29
CA GLY A 21 22.66 2.42 38.46
C GLY A 21 21.54 1.39 38.28
N VAL A 22 20.82 1.06 39.36
CA VAL A 22 19.66 0.15 39.31
C VAL A 22 18.52 0.72 38.47
N VAL A 23 18.21 2.02 38.63
CA VAL A 23 17.15 2.68 37.85
C VAL A 23 17.51 2.74 36.37
N SER A 24 18.75 3.12 36.04
CA SER A 24 19.24 3.15 34.66
C SER A 24 19.24 1.76 34.02
N ALA A 25 19.67 0.72 34.74
CA ALA A 25 19.59 -0.66 34.25
C ALA A 25 18.15 -1.11 34.01
N GLY A 26 17.22 -0.74 34.90
CA GLY A 26 15.79 -1.01 34.73
C GLY A 26 15.20 -0.33 33.49
N LEU A 27 15.56 0.93 33.23
CA LEU A 27 15.13 1.66 32.03
C LEU A 27 15.67 1.02 30.74
N VAL A 28 16.94 0.63 30.73
CA VAL A 28 17.53 -0.07 29.58
C VAL A 28 16.82 -1.41 29.35
N GLY A 29 16.56 -2.17 30.42
CA GLY A 29 15.81 -3.43 30.34
C GLY A 29 14.40 -3.24 29.78
N ALA A 30 13.69 -2.19 30.20
CA ALA A 30 12.37 -1.86 29.68
C ALA A 30 12.41 -1.53 28.18
N VAL A 31 13.40 -0.74 27.72
CA VAL A 31 13.57 -0.41 26.30
C VAL A 31 13.86 -1.67 25.47
N VAL A 32 14.69 -2.58 25.98
CA VAL A 32 14.97 -3.87 25.32
C VAL A 32 13.71 -4.73 25.24
N MET A 33 12.93 -4.82 26.33
CA MET A 33 11.66 -5.57 26.31
C MET A 33 10.63 -4.94 25.37
N LEU A 34 10.52 -3.61 25.33
CA LEU A 34 9.69 -2.89 24.37
C LEU A 34 10.14 -3.13 22.93
N SER A 35 11.44 -3.16 22.67
CA SER A 35 12.00 -3.44 21.35
C SER A 35 11.74 -4.88 20.92
N ALA A 36 11.90 -5.85 21.83
CA ALA A 36 11.57 -7.24 21.61
C ALA A 36 10.07 -7.45 21.36
N LYS A 37 9.22 -6.75 22.14
CA LYS A 37 7.78 -6.74 21.92
C LYS A 37 7.43 -6.13 20.57
N LEU A 38 8.02 -5.01 20.19
CA LEU A 38 7.80 -4.38 18.89
C LEU A 38 8.23 -5.28 17.72
N TYR A 39 9.32 -6.02 17.88
CA TYR A 39 9.78 -7.02 16.92
C TYR A 39 8.84 -8.24 16.83
N SER A 40 8.27 -8.66 17.97
CA SER A 40 7.35 -9.80 18.05
C SER A 40 5.89 -9.44 17.76
N GLN A 41 5.52 -8.16 17.83
CA GLN A 41 4.14 -7.71 17.69
C GLN A 41 3.82 -7.51 16.21
N SER A 42 3.18 -8.50 15.62
CA SER A 42 2.60 -8.41 14.29
C SER A 42 1.45 -7.39 14.31
N ASN A 43 1.67 -6.20 13.76
CA ASN A 43 0.64 -5.17 13.63
C ASN A 43 -0.50 -5.69 12.73
N GLN A 44 -1.65 -5.96 13.34
CA GLN A 44 -2.91 -6.22 12.64
C GLN A 44 -3.52 -4.86 12.29
N VAL A 45 -3.38 -4.42 11.05
CA VAL A 45 -4.11 -3.24 10.55
C VAL A 45 -5.33 -3.76 9.80
N VAL A 46 -6.50 -3.68 10.45
CA VAL A 46 -7.78 -3.95 9.80
C VAL A 46 -8.13 -2.73 8.95
N LEU A 47 -7.79 -2.76 7.67
CA LEU A 47 -8.27 -1.78 6.71
C LEU A 47 -9.65 -2.21 6.21
N VAL A 48 -10.71 -1.60 6.76
CA VAL A 48 -12.07 -1.70 6.21
C VAL A 48 -12.37 -0.43 5.40
N PRO A 49 -12.48 -0.52 4.06
CA PRO A 49 -13.34 0.41 3.32
C PRO A 49 -14.44 -0.31 2.50
N THR A 50 -15.66 -0.20 3.03
CA THR A 50 -17.00 0.01 2.43
C THR A 50 -17.59 -0.72 1.21
N THR A 51 -16.93 -1.63 0.46
CA THR A 51 -17.68 -2.33 -0.63
C THR A 51 -17.41 -3.80 -0.86
N VAL A 52 -16.57 -4.49 -0.08
CA VAL A 52 -16.46 -5.96 -0.21
C VAL A 52 -16.40 -6.61 1.17
N SER A 53 -17.33 -7.53 1.40
CA SER A 53 -17.47 -8.34 2.62
C SER A 53 -16.16 -9.06 2.93
N ASP A 54 -15.70 -8.94 4.18
CA ASP A 54 -14.79 -9.86 4.87
C ASP A 54 -13.42 -10.16 4.22
N GLY A 55 -12.63 -9.12 3.95
CA GLY A 55 -11.20 -9.26 3.69
C GLY A 55 -10.38 -9.38 4.99
N MET A 56 -10.33 -10.56 5.60
CA MET A 56 -9.53 -10.82 6.81
C MET A 56 -8.03 -10.98 6.46
N VAL A 57 -7.17 -10.05 6.87
CA VAL A 57 -5.70 -10.23 6.83
C VAL A 57 -5.28 -11.08 8.04
N ALA A 58 -5.51 -12.40 7.97
CA ALA A 58 -5.01 -13.34 8.96
C ALA A 58 -3.62 -13.87 8.54
N ARG A 59 -2.63 -13.73 9.43
CA ARG A 59 -1.32 -14.42 9.38
C ARG A 59 -0.43 -14.12 8.16
N GLY A 60 -0.21 -12.85 7.83
CA GLY A 60 0.81 -12.48 6.82
C GLY A 60 0.48 -12.90 5.37
N THR A 61 -0.62 -13.62 5.17
CA THR A 61 -1.23 -13.90 3.87
C THR A 61 -2.32 -12.88 3.63
N VAL A 62 -2.17 -12.11 2.56
CA VAL A 62 -3.16 -11.13 2.14
C VAL A 62 -4.36 -11.90 1.58
N ASP A 63 -5.57 -11.55 2.01
CA ASP A 63 -6.78 -12.20 1.52
C ASP A 63 -6.94 -12.01 0.00
N LYS A 64 -7.38 -13.07 -0.67
CA LYS A 64 -7.61 -13.09 -2.11
C LYS A 64 -8.61 -12.02 -2.53
N GLY A 65 -9.76 -11.95 -1.82
CA GLY A 65 -10.82 -11.00 -2.15
C GLY A 65 -10.37 -9.56 -1.99
N TYR A 66 -9.55 -9.29 -0.97
CA TYR A 66 -8.97 -7.95 -0.76
C TYR A 66 -8.05 -7.50 -1.91
N VAL A 67 -7.11 -8.35 -2.35
CA VAL A 67 -6.21 -8.01 -3.47
C VAL A 67 -6.99 -7.86 -4.78
N GLU A 68 -7.99 -8.70 -4.99
CA GLU A 68 -8.88 -8.64 -6.16
C GLU A 68 -9.65 -7.31 -6.21
N ALA A 69 -10.23 -6.90 -5.09
CA ALA A 69 -10.96 -5.65 -4.98
C ALA A 69 -10.07 -4.44 -5.29
N LEU A 70 -8.85 -4.42 -4.75
CA LEU A 70 -7.86 -3.39 -5.04
C LEU A 70 -7.42 -3.40 -6.50
N ALA A 71 -7.27 -4.59 -7.09
CA ALA A 71 -6.91 -4.74 -8.50
C ALA A 71 -7.99 -4.16 -9.42
N LEU A 72 -9.25 -4.48 -9.16
CA LEU A 72 -10.37 -3.95 -9.93
C LEU A 72 -10.52 -2.43 -9.77
N ASP A 73 -10.34 -1.90 -8.56
CA ASP A 73 -10.37 -0.45 -8.33
C ASP A 73 -9.25 0.27 -9.09
N ALA A 74 -8.03 -0.31 -9.09
CA ALA A 74 -6.91 0.22 -9.88
C ALA A 74 -7.16 0.16 -11.39
N VAL A 75 -7.73 -0.94 -11.90
CA VAL A 75 -8.07 -1.10 -13.32
C VAL A 75 -9.12 -0.10 -13.75
N TYR A 76 -10.21 0.03 -12.98
CA TYR A 76 -11.25 0.99 -13.31
C TYR A 76 -10.76 2.42 -13.20
N ALA A 77 -9.94 2.75 -12.20
CA ALA A 77 -9.32 4.07 -12.11
C ALA A 77 -8.43 4.41 -13.31
N MET A 78 -7.71 3.43 -13.85
CA MET A 78 -6.79 3.62 -14.98
C MET A 78 -7.51 3.61 -16.34
N TYR A 79 -8.50 2.73 -16.53
CA TYR A 79 -9.04 2.39 -17.86
C TYR A 79 -10.52 2.75 -18.06
N ASN A 80 -11.26 3.14 -17.02
CA ASN A 80 -12.62 3.70 -17.15
C ASN A 80 -12.56 5.23 -17.08
N SER A 81 -12.13 5.83 -18.18
CA SER A 81 -11.79 7.26 -18.20
C SER A 81 -12.50 8.00 -19.33
N SER A 82 -13.02 9.18 -18.99
CA SER A 82 -13.61 10.17 -19.88
C SER A 82 -13.06 11.55 -19.50
N PRO A 83 -13.09 12.57 -20.37
CA PRO A 83 -12.57 13.90 -20.06
C PRO A 83 -13.16 14.51 -18.76
N ARG A 84 -14.36 14.08 -18.37
CA ARG A 84 -15.05 14.55 -17.16
C ARG A 84 -14.68 13.77 -15.89
N THR A 85 -14.13 12.57 -16.00
CA THR A 85 -13.85 11.67 -14.88
C THR A 85 -12.35 11.49 -14.59
N LEU A 86 -11.46 12.10 -15.38
CA LEU A 86 -10.01 11.96 -15.23
C LEU A 86 -9.50 12.31 -13.82
N HIS A 87 -10.07 13.33 -13.18
CA HIS A 87 -9.69 13.70 -11.81
C HIS A 87 -9.99 12.59 -10.79
N TYR A 88 -11.10 11.88 -10.96
CA TYR A 88 -11.50 10.80 -10.06
C TYR A 88 -10.51 9.63 -10.14
N GLY A 89 -10.22 9.14 -11.34
CA GLY A 89 -9.27 8.05 -11.57
C GLY A 89 -7.88 8.38 -11.01
N ARG A 90 -7.41 9.61 -11.23
CA ARG A 90 -6.15 10.10 -10.67
C ARG A 90 -6.11 10.01 -9.15
N GLY A 91 -7.16 10.49 -8.48
CA GLY A 91 -7.25 10.48 -7.01
C GLY A 91 -7.33 9.07 -6.43
N VAL A 92 -7.96 8.12 -7.14
CA VAL A 92 -7.96 6.69 -6.74
C VAL A 92 -6.55 6.11 -6.85
N LEU A 93 -5.89 6.26 -8.00
CA LEU A 93 -4.51 5.77 -8.20
C LEU A 93 -3.53 6.40 -7.20
N GLU A 94 -3.69 7.68 -6.87
CA GLU A 94 -2.89 8.34 -5.85
C GLU A 94 -3.04 7.67 -4.48
N ARG A 95 -4.26 7.32 -4.06
CA ARG A 95 -4.50 6.65 -2.77
C ARG A 95 -3.99 5.20 -2.74
N LEU A 96 -4.16 4.47 -3.84
CA LEU A 96 -3.76 3.05 -3.94
C LEU A 96 -2.24 2.89 -4.05
N SER A 97 -1.56 3.84 -4.69
CA SER A 97 -0.12 3.75 -4.95
C SER A 97 0.75 3.83 -3.70
N GLY A 98 1.86 3.09 -3.70
CA GLY A 98 2.93 3.24 -2.72
C GLY A 98 3.64 4.60 -2.86
N PRO A 99 4.20 5.17 -1.78
CA PRO A 99 4.90 6.46 -1.85
C PRO A 99 6.05 6.52 -2.85
N ALA A 100 6.76 5.40 -3.06
CA ALA A 100 7.89 5.34 -3.98
C ALA A 100 7.45 5.26 -5.45
N GLU A 101 6.36 4.54 -5.73
CA GLU A 101 5.89 4.27 -7.09
C GLU A 101 4.84 5.28 -7.60
N ARG A 102 4.19 6.01 -6.68
CA ARG A 102 3.10 6.96 -6.98
C ARG A 102 3.45 7.93 -8.10
N ALA A 103 4.63 8.55 -8.08
CA ALA A 103 5.00 9.54 -9.09
C ALA A 103 5.00 8.95 -10.51
N GLY A 104 5.56 7.75 -10.69
CA GLY A 104 5.62 7.09 -11.99
C GLY A 104 4.24 6.63 -12.49
N ILE A 105 3.39 6.13 -11.59
CA ILE A 105 2.02 5.73 -11.91
C ILE A 105 1.19 6.95 -12.33
N LEU A 106 1.28 8.04 -11.57
CA LEU A 106 0.54 9.27 -11.89
C LEU A 106 1.03 9.95 -13.16
N ASP A 107 2.34 9.97 -13.44
CA ASP A 107 2.86 10.50 -14.71
C ASP A 107 2.36 9.69 -15.93
N THR A 108 2.32 8.36 -15.78
CA THR A 108 1.76 7.48 -16.82
C THR A 108 0.27 7.76 -17.03
N TYR A 109 -0.48 7.91 -15.94
CA TYR A 109 -1.89 8.26 -15.98
C TYR A 109 -2.12 9.63 -16.62
N ASP A 110 -1.35 10.65 -16.22
CA ASP A 110 -1.48 12.03 -16.72
C ASP A 110 -1.21 12.09 -18.24
N ARG A 111 -0.31 11.25 -18.75
CA ARG A 111 -0.08 11.09 -20.21
C ARG A 111 -1.28 10.48 -20.93
N ILE A 112 -1.90 9.44 -20.36
CA ILE A 112 -3.12 8.82 -20.90
C ILE A 112 -4.29 9.82 -20.84
N ALA A 113 -4.42 10.54 -19.73
CA ALA A 113 -5.43 11.56 -19.50
C ALA A 113 -5.35 12.69 -20.54
N LYS A 114 -4.14 13.09 -20.90
CA LYS A 114 -3.90 14.06 -21.97
C LYS A 114 -4.41 13.55 -23.32
N ASP A 115 -4.07 12.33 -23.72
CA ASP A 115 -4.56 11.71 -24.96
C ASP A 115 -6.09 11.63 -25.00
N ILE A 116 -6.70 11.20 -23.89
CA ILE A 116 -8.16 11.13 -23.72
C ILE A 116 -8.82 12.50 -23.93
N THR A 117 -8.22 13.55 -23.37
CA THR A 117 -8.74 14.92 -23.46
C THR A 117 -8.58 15.51 -24.85
N GLU A 118 -7.39 15.37 -25.45
CA GLU A 118 -7.07 15.90 -26.78
C GLU A 118 -7.94 15.25 -27.86
N ARG A 119 -8.14 13.93 -27.77
CA ARG A 119 -8.92 13.16 -28.74
C ARG A 119 -10.41 13.12 -28.43
N LYS A 120 -10.84 13.67 -27.28
CA LYS A 120 -12.22 13.65 -26.78
C LYS A 120 -12.84 12.25 -26.75
N ILE A 121 -12.01 11.25 -26.46
CA ILE A 121 -12.43 9.85 -26.38
C ILE A 121 -12.86 9.51 -24.96
N SER A 122 -13.61 8.43 -24.80
CA SER A 122 -13.89 7.80 -23.51
C SER A 122 -13.57 6.33 -23.61
N THR A 123 -13.13 5.75 -22.50
CA THR A 123 -12.69 4.35 -22.42
C THR A 123 -13.46 3.63 -21.32
N VAL A 124 -13.81 2.37 -21.59
CA VAL A 124 -14.46 1.48 -20.63
C VAL A 124 -13.84 0.10 -20.75
N PHE A 125 -13.43 -0.45 -19.62
CA PHE A 125 -12.84 -1.77 -19.49
C PHE A 125 -13.87 -2.77 -18.97
N PHE A 126 -14.01 -3.89 -19.67
CA PHE A 126 -14.92 -4.98 -19.36
C PHE A 126 -14.12 -6.21 -18.92
N PRO A 127 -13.92 -6.44 -17.60
CA PRO A 127 -13.19 -7.60 -17.12
C PRO A 127 -13.95 -8.90 -17.44
N ARG A 128 -13.21 -9.90 -17.93
CA ARG A 128 -13.69 -11.26 -18.25
C ARG A 128 -13.12 -12.31 -17.30
N LYS A 129 -11.84 -12.19 -16.95
CA LYS A 129 -11.13 -13.16 -16.11
C LYS A 129 -10.11 -12.45 -15.23
N ILE A 130 -9.89 -12.98 -14.02
CA ILE A 130 -8.87 -12.50 -13.10
C ILE A 130 -8.01 -13.68 -12.67
N GLU A 131 -6.69 -13.54 -12.81
CA GLU A 131 -5.69 -14.51 -12.40
C GLU A 131 -4.82 -13.92 -11.29
N HIS A 132 -4.53 -14.75 -10.28
CA HIS A 132 -3.88 -14.29 -9.05
C HIS A 132 -2.60 -15.07 -8.85
N ASN A 133 -1.49 -14.36 -8.68
CA ASN A 133 -0.23 -14.92 -8.26
C ASN A 133 0.16 -14.36 -6.89
N PHE A 134 -0.17 -15.12 -5.83
CA PHE A 134 0.10 -14.71 -4.46
C PHE A 134 1.59 -14.78 -4.08
N ALA A 135 2.39 -15.58 -4.80
CA ALA A 135 3.83 -15.67 -4.53
C ALA A 135 4.54 -14.37 -4.92
N THR A 136 4.08 -13.70 -5.98
CA THR A 136 4.67 -12.46 -6.50
C THR A 136 3.84 -11.21 -6.21
N TYR A 137 2.69 -11.34 -5.54
CA TYR A 137 1.71 -10.27 -5.34
C TYR A 137 1.27 -9.61 -6.66
N GLU A 138 1.02 -10.44 -7.67
CA GLU A 138 0.59 -10.01 -9.00
C GLU A 138 -0.84 -10.45 -9.28
N VAL A 139 -1.59 -9.58 -9.93
CA VAL A 139 -2.93 -9.87 -10.46
C VAL A 139 -2.93 -9.55 -11.94
N VAL A 140 -3.42 -10.48 -12.75
CA VAL A 140 -3.66 -10.27 -14.17
C VAL A 140 -5.16 -10.19 -14.39
N VAL A 141 -5.63 -9.06 -14.91
CA VAL A 141 -7.03 -8.86 -15.29
C VAL A 141 -7.12 -8.90 -16.81
N GLU A 142 -7.88 -9.86 -17.33
CA GLU A 142 -8.13 -10.03 -18.76
C GLU A 142 -9.53 -9.52 -19.08
N GLY A 143 -9.67 -8.77 -20.17
CA GLY A 143 -10.93 -8.15 -20.53
C GLY A 143 -10.84 -7.35 -21.82
N ASP A 144 -11.92 -6.67 -22.15
CA ASP A 144 -11.98 -5.86 -23.36
C ASP A 144 -11.93 -4.38 -23.01
N LEU A 145 -11.08 -3.62 -23.70
CA LEU A 145 -11.09 -2.16 -23.62
C LEU A 145 -11.85 -1.60 -24.81
N ALA A 146 -13.03 -1.03 -24.55
CA ALA A 146 -13.80 -0.30 -25.55
C ALA A 146 -13.44 1.19 -25.49
N THR A 147 -13.23 1.78 -26.67
CA THR A 147 -13.03 3.22 -26.83
C THR A 147 -14.22 3.80 -27.58
N TYR A 148 -14.74 4.90 -27.07
CA TYR A 148 -15.88 5.63 -27.60
C TYR A 148 -15.44 7.03 -28.01
N LEU A 149 -15.93 7.48 -29.15
CA LEU A 149 -15.95 8.89 -29.51
C LEU A 149 -17.40 9.35 -29.40
N GLU A 150 -17.66 10.20 -28.41
CA GLU A 150 -19.03 10.57 -27.98
C GLU A 150 -19.87 9.32 -27.66
N THR A 151 -20.81 8.95 -28.53
CA THR A 151 -21.72 7.80 -28.37
C THR A 151 -21.36 6.60 -29.23
N THR A 152 -20.38 6.75 -30.14
CA THR A 152 -20.02 5.69 -31.10
C THR A 152 -18.79 4.95 -30.61
N GLN A 153 -18.89 3.62 -30.53
CA GLN A 153 -17.72 2.77 -30.25
C GLN A 153 -16.81 2.76 -31.48
N VAL A 154 -15.58 3.24 -31.33
CA VAL A 154 -14.59 3.30 -32.41
C VAL A 154 -13.66 2.10 -32.41
N THR A 155 -13.39 1.54 -31.22
CA THR A 155 -12.44 0.45 -31.05
C THR A 155 -12.88 -0.45 -29.90
N ARG A 156 -12.63 -1.75 -30.02
CA ARG A 156 -12.70 -2.72 -28.93
C ARG A 156 -11.55 -3.70 -29.09
N GLU A 157 -10.68 -3.75 -28.09
CA GLU A 157 -9.47 -4.57 -28.14
C GLU A 157 -9.40 -5.46 -26.91
N ASP A 158 -8.92 -6.69 -27.10
CA ASP A 158 -8.57 -7.56 -25.99
C ASP A 158 -7.35 -7.01 -25.26
N ARG A 159 -7.42 -7.02 -23.94
CA ARG A 159 -6.44 -6.39 -23.06
C ARG A 159 -6.23 -7.25 -21.83
N ARG A 160 -4.95 -7.55 -21.59
CA ARG A 160 -4.47 -8.17 -20.37
C ARG A 160 -3.69 -7.11 -19.59
N ILE A 161 -4.10 -6.86 -18.36
CA ILE A 161 -3.53 -5.84 -17.49
C ILE A 161 -2.84 -6.55 -16.32
N LEU A 162 -1.53 -6.36 -16.22
CA LEU A 162 -0.75 -6.80 -15.07
C LEU A 162 -0.74 -5.70 -14.01
N ILE A 163 -1.05 -6.10 -12.79
CA ILE A 163 -1.09 -5.24 -11.62
C ILE A 163 -0.16 -5.86 -10.59
N ARG A 164 0.85 -5.11 -10.19
CA ARG A 164 1.82 -5.53 -9.17
C ARG A 164 1.56 -4.78 -7.89
N PHE A 165 1.56 -5.54 -6.81
CA PHE A 165 1.43 -5.00 -5.48
C PHE A 165 2.68 -5.23 -4.64
N LYS A 166 2.89 -4.38 -3.63
CA LYS A 166 3.93 -4.56 -2.61
C LYS A 166 3.31 -4.50 -1.22
N PRO A 167 3.70 -5.43 -0.31
CA PRO A 167 3.31 -5.33 1.09
C PRO A 167 4.00 -4.13 1.74
N GLN A 168 3.22 -3.28 2.42
CA GLN A 168 3.72 -2.10 3.11
C GLN A 168 2.92 -1.83 4.38
N ALA A 169 3.61 -1.79 5.53
CA ALA A 169 3.05 -1.43 6.84
C ALA A 169 1.74 -2.16 7.21
N GLY A 170 1.67 -3.47 6.96
CA GLY A 170 0.47 -4.29 7.24
C GLY A 170 -0.67 -4.13 6.22
N SER A 171 -0.42 -3.43 5.12
CA SER A 171 -1.34 -3.26 3.98
C SER A 171 -0.66 -3.68 2.67
N VAL A 172 -1.41 -3.64 1.57
CA VAL A 172 -0.87 -3.85 0.23
C VAL A 172 -1.05 -2.59 -0.59
N ARG A 173 -0.01 -2.18 -1.32
CA ARG A 173 0.01 -0.95 -2.12
C ARG A 173 0.29 -1.26 -3.58
N LEU A 174 -0.33 -0.48 -4.47
CA LEU A 174 -0.09 -0.57 -5.91
C LEU A 174 1.34 -0.12 -6.21
N ALA A 175 2.11 -1.00 -6.82
CA ALA A 175 3.50 -0.75 -7.21
C ALA A 175 3.65 -0.56 -8.72
N ALA A 176 2.86 -1.27 -9.52
CA ALA A 176 2.83 -1.06 -10.96
C ALA A 176 1.48 -1.49 -11.53
N ILE A 177 1.09 -0.85 -12.63
CA ILE A 177 -0.06 -1.25 -13.46
C ILE A 177 0.33 -1.02 -14.91
N GLY A 178 0.06 -1.99 -15.78
CA GLY A 178 0.38 -1.86 -17.19
C GLY A 178 -0.23 -2.96 -18.03
N LYS A 179 -0.34 -2.70 -19.33
CA LYS A 179 -0.73 -3.72 -20.31
C LYS A 179 0.39 -4.75 -20.45
N ILE A 180 0.04 -6.03 -20.52
CA ILE A 180 0.93 -7.08 -21.00
C ILE A 180 0.47 -7.47 -22.41
N SER A 181 1.37 -7.38 -23.37
CA SER A 181 1.10 -7.87 -24.72
C SER A 181 1.02 -9.40 -24.66
N ALA A 182 0.02 -9.99 -25.29
CA ALA A 182 0.00 -11.42 -25.57
C ALA A 182 0.92 -11.68 -26.78
N GLU A 183 2.22 -11.62 -26.57
CA GLU A 183 3.24 -12.00 -27.56
C GLU A 183 4.52 -12.40 -26.80
N GLU A 184 4.53 -13.65 -26.34
CA GLU A 184 5.48 -14.71 -26.72
C GLU A 184 4.89 -16.07 -26.29
#